data_AF-A0A2S9FYT3-F1
#
_entry.id   AF-A0A2S9FYT3-F1
#
_cell.length_a   1.000
_cell.length_b   1.000
_cell.length_c   1.000
_cell.angle_alpha   90.00
_cell.angle_beta   90.00
_cell.angle_gamma   90.00
#
_symmetry.space_group_name_H-M   'P 1'
#
loop_
_entity.id
_entity.type
_entity.pdbx_description
1 polymer ?
#
loop_
_entity_poly.entity_id
_entity_poly.type
_entity_poly.pdbx_seq_one_letter_code
_entity_poly.pdbx_strand_id
1 'polypeptide(L)'
;ETDDVTLKPAEFYAENNITMLLGNGAKSVNTDAKTLTLADGSGLAYDELVIATGLVPKRIRSFPDLPGIHVLRNFDESLKLRQEA
;
A
#
# COMPACT_ATOMS: atom_id res chain seq x y z
N GLU A 1 10.75 -13.28 6.59
CA GLU A 1 11.22 -13.68 5.25
C GLU A 1 10.05 -13.52 4.30
N THR A 2 10.13 -12.57 3.38
CA THR A 2 9.08 -12.25 2.39
C THR A 2 9.54 -12.57 0.96
N ASP A 3 10.74 -13.13 0.81
CA ASP A 3 11.51 -13.09 -0.42
C ASP A 3 10.79 -13.82 -1.56
N ASP A 4 10.11 -14.92 -1.25
CA ASP A 4 9.28 -15.71 -2.18
C ASP A 4 8.06 -14.96 -2.76
N VAL A 5 7.66 -13.84 -2.16
CA VAL A 5 6.48 -13.06 -2.57
C VAL A 5 6.80 -11.61 -2.92
N THR A 6 8.08 -11.21 -2.92
CA THR A 6 8.49 -9.89 -3.40
C THR A 6 8.47 -9.83 -4.93
N LEU A 7 8.04 -8.70 -5.50
CA LEU A 7 8.03 -8.54 -6.97
C LEU A 7 9.45 -8.44 -7.55
N LYS A 8 10.33 -7.74 -6.84
CA LYS A 8 11.75 -7.55 -7.14
C LYS A 8 12.52 -7.41 -5.83
N PRO A 9 13.81 -7.80 -5.80
CA PRO A 9 14.68 -7.54 -4.67
C PRO A 9 14.89 -6.03 -4.48
N ALA A 10 15.29 -5.58 -3.29
CA ALA A 10 15.38 -4.15 -2.96
C ALA A 10 16.39 -3.40 -3.84
N GLU A 11 17.48 -4.08 -4.20
CA GLU A 11 18.59 -3.56 -4.99
C GLU A 11 18.14 -3.15 -6.40
N PHE A 12 17.17 -3.88 -6.97
CA PHE A 12 16.61 -3.57 -8.29
C PHE A 12 16.09 -2.14 -8.37
N TYR A 13 15.41 -1.66 -7.33
CA TYR A 13 14.84 -0.31 -7.33
C TYR A 13 15.94 0.76 -7.30
N ALA A 14 16.95 0.58 -6.46
CA ALA A 14 18.09 1.50 -6.38
C ALA A 14 18.90 1.52 -7.69
N GLU A 15 19.21 0.35 -8.26
CA GLU A 15 19.95 0.20 -9.52
C GLU A 15 19.23 0.83 -10.72
N ASN A 16 17.90 0.86 -10.68
CA ASN A 16 17.07 1.47 -11.73
C ASN A 16 16.65 2.92 -11.42
N ASN A 17 17.27 3.56 -10.42
CA ASN A 17 16.95 4.93 -10.00
C ASN A 17 15.48 5.15 -9.62
N ILE A 18 14.86 4.14 -9.00
CA ILE A 18 13.49 4.19 -8.50
C ILE A 18 13.50 4.49 -7.01
N THR A 19 13.05 5.67 -6.63
CA THR A 19 12.88 6.04 -5.22
C THR A 19 11.61 5.42 -4.66
N MET A 20 11.75 4.62 -3.60
CA MET A 20 10.64 3.96 -2.92
C MET A 20 10.34 4.68 -1.59
N LEU A 21 9.19 5.34 -1.50
CA LEU A 21 8.70 5.98 -0.26
C LEU A 21 7.69 5.07 0.45
N LEU A 22 8.19 3.98 1.04
CA LEU A 22 7.36 3.01 1.75
C LEU A 22 6.85 3.57 3.08
N GLY A 23 5.67 3.11 3.52
CA GLY A 23 5.05 3.54 4.78
C GLY A 23 4.49 4.98 4.78
N ASN A 24 4.70 5.75 3.70
CA ASN A 24 4.27 7.14 3.60
C ASN A 24 3.37 7.37 2.36
N GLY A 25 2.14 6.87 2.43
CA GLY A 25 1.20 6.95 1.31
C GLY A 25 0.74 8.38 0.99
N ALA A 26 0.40 8.64 -0.26
CA ALA A 26 -0.21 9.91 -0.66
C ALA A 26 -1.62 10.07 -0.04
N LYS A 27 -1.86 11.21 0.59
CA LYS A 27 -3.13 11.57 1.26
C LYS A 27 -4.04 12.42 0.39
N SER A 28 -3.46 13.33 -0.40
CA SER A 28 -4.20 14.19 -1.33
C SER A 28 -3.34 14.61 -2.51
N VAL A 29 -4.00 15.00 -3.61
CA VAL A 29 -3.38 15.59 -4.80
C VAL A 29 -3.99 16.96 -5.08
N ASN A 30 -3.14 17.94 -5.35
CA ASN A 30 -3.52 19.20 -5.98
C ASN A 30 -3.06 19.16 -7.44
N THR A 31 -4.00 19.06 -8.37
CA THR A 31 -3.70 18.94 -9.81
C THR A 31 -3.31 20.26 -10.45
N ASP A 32 -3.81 21.39 -9.93
CA ASP A 32 -3.50 22.72 -10.45
C ASP A 32 -2.04 23.09 -10.12
N ALA A 33 -1.63 22.81 -8.88
CA ALA A 33 -0.26 23.03 -8.42
C ALA A 33 0.69 21.86 -8.75
N LYS A 34 0.17 20.75 -9.27
CA LYS A 34 0.88 19.48 -9.49
C LYS A 34 1.68 19.00 -8.27
N THR A 35 1.02 18.91 -7.12
CA THR A 35 1.63 18.45 -5.87
C THR A 35 0.81 17.38 -5.16
N LEU A 36 1.51 16.50 -4.43
CA LEU A 36 0.95 15.53 -3.50
C LEU A 36 1.22 15.99 -2.06
N THR A 37 0.30 15.67 -1.17
CA THR A 37 0.56 15.68 0.28
C THR A 37 0.68 14.24 0.74
N LEU A 38 1.78 13.89 1.40
CA LEU A 38 2.03 12.56 1.94
C LEU A 38 1.42 12.42 3.36
N ALA A 39 1.40 11.20 3.89
CA ALA A 39 0.79 10.89 5.19
C ALA A 39 1.48 11.62 6.36
N ASP A 40 2.79 11.86 6.25
CA ASP A 40 3.57 12.65 7.21
C ASP A 40 3.36 14.17 7.08
N GLY A 41 2.56 14.63 6.10
CA GLY A 41 2.27 16.03 5.84
C GLY A 41 3.27 16.73 4.90
N SER A 42 4.34 16.04 4.47
CA SER A 42 5.28 16.58 3.50
C SER A 42 4.64 16.71 2.10
N GLY A 43 5.20 17.61 1.29
CA GLY A 43 4.78 17.86 -0.08
C GLY A 43 5.72 17.24 -1.10
N LEU A 44 5.17 16.69 -2.19
CA LEU A 44 5.95 16.19 -3.32
C LEU A 44 5.40 16.77 -4.64
N ALA A 45 6.24 17.46 -5.41
CA ALA A 45 5.89 17.94 -6.74
C ALA A 45 6.01 16.82 -7.78
N TYR A 46 5.21 16.89 -8.85
CA TYR A 46 5.29 15.95 -9.97
C TYR A 46 5.11 16.67 -11.30
N ASP A 47 5.71 16.13 -12.36
CA ASP A 47 5.39 16.52 -13.74
C ASP A 47 4.22 15.70 -14.28
N GLU A 48 4.30 14.38 -14.04
CA GLU A 48 3.32 13.35 -14.40
C GLU A 48 2.94 12.52 -13.18
N LEU A 49 1.68 12.09 -13.10
CA LEU A 49 1.15 11.31 -11.98
C LEU A 49 0.41 10.06 -12.45
N VAL A 50 0.81 8.91 -11.92
CA VAL A 50 0.11 7.63 -12.11
C VAL A 50 -0.57 7.22 -10.81
N ILE A 51 -1.89 7.01 -10.84
CA ILE A 51 -2.65 6.50 -9.70
C ILE A 51 -2.74 4.97 -9.78
N ALA A 52 -1.99 4.29 -8.91
CA ALA A 52 -1.93 2.84 -8.82
C ALA A 52 -2.31 2.30 -7.43
N THR A 53 -3.24 2.96 -6.72
CA THR A 53 -3.63 2.63 -5.34
C THR A 53 -4.45 1.35 -5.18
N GLY A 54 -4.88 0.74 -6.30
CA GLY A 54 -5.67 -0.49 -6.29
C GLY A 54 -7.03 -0.33 -5.59
N LEU A 55 -7.48 -1.39 -4.93
CA LEU A 55 -8.79 -1.47 -4.26
C LEU A 55 -8.68 -1.80 -2.77
N VAL A 56 -9.68 -1.35 -2.02
CA VAL A 56 -9.92 -1.72 -0.62
C VAL A 56 -11.02 -2.80 -0.57
N PRO A 57 -10.80 -3.94 0.10
CA PRO A 57 -11.81 -4.99 0.22
C PRO A 57 -13.09 -4.51 0.90
N LYS A 58 -14.24 -4.95 0.38
CA LYS A 58 -15.53 -4.67 1.03
C LYS A 58 -15.68 -5.52 2.29
N ARG A 59 -16.08 -4.89 3.39
CA ARG A 59 -16.52 -5.58 4.60
C ARG A 59 -18.04 -5.73 4.61
N ILE A 60 -18.53 -6.88 5.08
CA ILE A 60 -19.96 -7.15 5.23
C ILE A 60 -20.45 -6.41 6.47
N ARG A 61 -21.13 -5.26 6.29
CA ARG A 61 -21.52 -4.34 7.39
C ARG A 61 -22.41 -4.97 8.44
N SER A 62 -23.21 -5.98 8.08
CA SER A 62 -24.12 -6.67 8.99
C SER A 62 -23.42 -7.70 9.87
N PHE A 63 -22.16 -8.03 9.60
CA PHE A 63 -21.39 -8.93 10.44
C PHE A 63 -20.64 -8.11 11.50
N PRO A 64 -20.78 -8.46 12.79
CA PRO A 64 -19.87 -7.94 13.81
C PRO A 64 -18.45 -8.48 13.56
N ASP A 65 -17.45 -7.92 14.24
CA ASP A 65 -16.09 -8.47 14.22
C ASP A 65 -16.09 -9.84 14.93
N LEU A 66 -16.35 -10.89 14.16
CA LEU A 66 -16.44 -12.28 14.63
C LEU A 66 -15.13 -13.03 14.36
N PRO A 67 -14.71 -13.93 15.27
CA PRO A 67 -13.65 -14.89 14.97
C PRO A 67 -13.98 -15.72 13.72
N GLY A 68 -12.98 -15.98 12.86
CA GLY A 68 -13.14 -16.76 11.62
C GLY A 68 -13.59 -15.96 10.39
N ILE A 69 -13.85 -14.65 10.50
CA ILE A 69 -14.11 -13.77 9.36
C ILE A 69 -12.85 -12.98 9.03
N HIS A 70 -12.28 -13.24 7.85
CA HIS A 70 -11.03 -12.62 7.42
C HIS A 70 -11.19 -11.89 6.09
N VAL A 71 -10.38 -10.85 5.92
CA VAL A 71 -10.10 -10.24 4.62
C VAL A 71 -8.69 -10.65 4.23
N LEU A 72 -8.48 -10.96 2.96
CA LEU A 72 -7.18 -11.35 2.41
C LEU A 72 -6.81 -10.42 1.25
N ARG A 73 -5.98 -9.41 1.54
CA ARG A 73 -5.55 -8.38 0.59
C ARG A 73 -4.06 -8.12 0.66
N ASN A 74 -3.46 -8.18 1.85
CA ASN A 74 -2.03 -7.97 2.05
C ASN A 74 -1.35 -9.19 2.69
N PHE A 75 -0.02 -9.13 2.76
CA PHE A 75 0.80 -10.21 3.30
C PHE A 75 0.53 -10.45 4.80
N ASP A 76 0.39 -9.38 5.58
CA ASP A 76 0.15 -9.48 7.03
C ASP A 76 -1.19 -10.16 7.34
N GLU A 77 -2.22 -9.90 6.55
CA GLU A 77 -3.51 -10.60 6.63
C GLU A 77 -3.37 -12.09 6.33
N SER A 78 -2.52 -12.46 5.36
CA SER A 78 -2.21 -13.86 5.06
C SER A 78 -1.49 -14.55 6.22
N LEU A 79 -0.52 -13.85 6.83
CA LEU A 79 0.20 -14.36 8.00
C LEU A 79 -0.73 -14.54 9.20
N LYS A 80 -1.61 -13.57 9.44
CA LYS A 80 -2.60 -13.64 10.53
C LYS A 80 -3.52 -14.84 10.34
N LEU A 81 -4.06 -15.03 9.14
CA LEU A 81 -4.93 -16.18 8.85
C LEU A 81 -4.20 -17.51 9.08
N ARG A 82 -2.93 -17.62 8.66
CA ARG A 82 -2.12 -18.84 8.86
C ARG A 82 -1.88 -19.18 10.34
N GLN A 83 -1.87 -18.19 11.23
CA GLN A 83 -1.70 -18.42 12.67
C GLN A 83 -2.97 -18.92 13.36
N GLU A 84 -4.14 -18.72 12.73
CA GLU A 84 -5.44 -19.12 13.26
C GLU A 84 -5.90 -20.50 12.72
N ALA A 85 -5.25 -21.02 11.68
CA ALA A 85 -5.51 -22.33 11.05
C ALA A 85 -4.66 -23.44 11.68
#